data_AF-A0A3A5B303-F1
#
_entry.id   AF-A0A3A5B303-F1
#
_cell.length_a   1.000
_cell.length_b   1.000
_cell.length_c   1.000
_cell.angle_alpha   90.00
_cell.angle_beta   90.00
_cell.angle_gamma   90.00
#
_symmetry.space_group_name_H-M   'P 1'
#
loop_
_entity.id
_entity.type
_entity.pdbx_description
1 polymer ?
#
loop_
_entity_poly.entity_id
_entity_poly.type
_entity_poly.pdbx_seq_one_letter_code
_entity_poly.pdbx_strand_id
1 'polypeptide(L)'
;MVTSVTRTIWLGSTAYTLFMCLTTQTKKTNSMRLITRNGLTLLEFEKISPTWHLKHCLSTRIGGVSSGPFTTLNVGAELGDSINNVAENRKRVCEAIEAPINLVAMEQTHSANVSIIRDSDYPKWPNTAPNVDALITNIKSLTLLAVAADCSLSLFFDPKHDVLAIAHSGWRGALLNIYGSVLRTMTLEYDTNPEDVYVGIGPTISSSYYNVEETIISKLRQMYPESISTNFYTLRNGKYFLRITSILEHQLSEQRVTNVETSGICTAGSPDLLYSHRREGLTGRNGLFAFIAR
;
A
#
# COMPACT_ATOMS: atom_id res chain seq x y z
N MET A 1 68.45 5.40 4.13
CA MET A 1 69.72 4.76 3.77
C MET A 1 69.75 3.38 4.41
N VAL A 2 70.01 2.36 3.60
CA VAL A 2 70.41 0.95 3.87
C VAL A 2 69.94 0.28 5.18
N THR A 3 69.22 -0.84 5.02
CA THR A 3 69.41 -2.19 5.64
C THR A 3 68.07 -2.93 5.52
N SER A 4 67.92 -4.26 5.47
CA SER A 4 68.75 -5.43 5.22
C SER A 4 67.79 -6.61 5.03
N VAL A 5 68.16 -7.54 4.15
CA VAL A 5 67.97 -9.02 4.19
C VAL A 5 66.56 -9.63 4.41
N THR A 6 66.25 -10.57 3.52
CA THR A 6 65.09 -11.48 3.43
C THR A 6 64.95 -12.51 4.56
N ARG A 7 63.70 -12.82 4.95
CA ARG A 7 63.21 -14.18 5.29
C ARG A 7 61.67 -14.27 5.26
N THR A 8 61.16 -15.40 4.78
CA THR A 8 59.75 -15.75 4.56
C THR A 8 59.02 -16.19 5.84
N ILE A 9 57.81 -15.67 6.11
CA ILE A 9 56.77 -16.29 6.97
C ILE A 9 55.37 -15.91 6.41
N TRP A 10 54.43 -16.87 6.40
CA TRP A 10 53.04 -16.77 5.95
C TRP A 10 52.13 -15.93 6.89
N LEU A 11 51.19 -15.16 6.30
CA LEU A 11 49.86 -14.71 6.79
C LEU A 11 49.17 -14.11 5.54
N GLY A 12 48.02 -14.56 5.05
CA GLY A 12 46.73 -14.56 5.73
C GLY A 12 45.77 -13.76 4.84
N SER A 13 44.74 -14.44 4.36
CA SER A 13 43.72 -13.97 3.41
C SER A 13 42.99 -12.70 3.85
N THR A 14 42.89 -11.71 2.96
CA THR A 14 41.77 -10.77 2.96
C THR A 14 41.50 -10.30 1.54
N ALA A 15 40.54 -10.96 0.89
CA ALA A 15 39.85 -10.40 -0.25
C ALA A 15 39.03 -9.20 0.25
N TYR A 16 39.31 -8.01 -0.28
CA TYR A 16 38.43 -6.87 -0.10
C TYR A 16 37.20 -7.09 -0.99
N THR A 17 36.17 -7.70 -0.42
CA THR A 17 34.82 -7.69 -0.99
C THR A 17 34.33 -6.25 -0.96
N LEU A 18 34.28 -5.62 -2.13
CA LEU A 18 33.66 -4.32 -2.33
C LEU A 18 32.16 -4.46 -2.04
N PHE A 19 31.74 -4.16 -0.81
CA PHE A 19 30.33 -3.96 -0.49
C PHE A 19 29.88 -2.72 -1.28
N MET A 20 29.13 -2.93 -2.37
CA MET A 20 28.32 -1.86 -2.95
C MET A 20 27.31 -1.44 -1.89
N CYS A 21 27.62 -0.37 -1.17
CA CYS A 21 26.65 0.37 -0.38
C CYS A 21 25.62 0.92 -1.38
N LEU A 22 24.46 0.27 -1.45
CA LEU A 22 23.28 0.76 -2.18
C LEU A 22 22.88 2.08 -1.52
N THR A 23 23.37 3.20 -2.06
CA THR A 23 22.95 4.53 -1.65
C THR A 23 21.46 4.67 -1.97
N THR A 24 20.61 4.59 -0.95
CA THR A 24 19.19 4.91 -1.08
C THR A 24 19.06 6.40 -1.41
N GLN A 25 18.79 6.73 -2.67
CA GLN A 25 18.40 8.09 -3.04
C GLN A 25 16.96 8.32 -2.55
N THR A 26 16.79 9.31 -1.67
CA THR A 26 15.48 9.74 -1.17
C THR A 26 15.09 11.05 -1.83
N LYS A 27 13.96 11.06 -2.55
CA LYS A 27 13.35 12.29 -3.05
C LYS A 27 12.05 12.51 -2.27
N LYS A 28 11.91 13.67 -1.65
CA LYS A 28 10.70 14.04 -0.90
C LYS A 28 9.59 14.40 -1.88
N THR A 29 8.46 13.73 -1.77
CA THR A 29 7.17 14.25 -2.21
C THR A 29 6.42 14.71 -0.95
N ASN A 30 5.58 15.74 -1.03
CA ASN A 30 5.12 16.51 0.15
C ASN A 30 4.48 15.71 1.31
N SER A 31 4.21 14.41 1.16
CA SER A 31 3.70 13.57 2.25
C SER A 31 4.21 12.12 2.27
N MET A 32 5.08 11.66 1.35
CA MET A 32 5.59 10.28 1.37
C MET A 32 7.06 10.23 0.94
N ARG A 33 7.78 9.25 1.49
CA ARG A 33 9.18 8.98 1.15
C ARG A 33 9.25 8.09 -0.08
N LEU A 34 9.90 8.57 -1.13
CA LEU A 34 10.28 7.74 -2.28
C LEU A 34 11.64 7.10 -2.01
N ILE A 35 11.70 5.77 -2.09
CA ILE A 35 12.90 4.98 -1.86
C ILE A 35 13.25 4.16 -3.10
N THR A 36 14.55 3.96 -3.30
CA THR A 36 15.06 3.03 -4.31
C THR A 36 15.77 1.88 -3.61
N ARG A 37 15.34 0.64 -3.86
CA ARG A 37 15.95 -0.58 -3.30
C ARG A 37 15.97 -1.66 -4.38
N ASN A 38 17.13 -2.25 -4.64
CA ASN A 38 17.32 -3.35 -5.61
C ASN A 38 16.74 -3.06 -7.01
N GLY A 39 16.78 -1.80 -7.47
CA GLY A 39 16.23 -1.38 -8.76
C GLY A 39 14.72 -1.10 -8.76
N LEU A 40 14.03 -1.28 -7.63
CA LEU A 40 12.63 -0.90 -7.46
C LEU A 40 12.53 0.53 -6.95
N THR A 41 11.53 1.25 -7.42
CA THR A 41 11.06 2.48 -6.78
C THR A 41 9.85 2.15 -5.92
N LEU A 42 9.90 2.46 -4.62
CA LEU A 42 8.81 2.22 -3.68
C LEU A 42 8.48 3.51 -2.93
N LEU A 43 7.30 3.55 -2.35
CA LEU A 43 6.82 4.63 -1.50
C LEU A 43 6.61 4.12 -0.08
N GLU A 44 6.99 4.90 0.92
CA GLU A 44 6.79 4.62 2.34
C GLU A 44 6.10 5.82 3.01
N PHE A 45 5.12 5.55 3.87
CA PHE A 45 4.58 6.55 4.79
C PHE A 45 5.68 7.03 5.75
N GLU A 46 5.79 8.34 5.97
CA GLU A 46 6.84 8.96 6.80
C GLU A 46 6.52 8.92 8.30
N LYS A 47 5.25 9.10 8.68
CA LYS A 47 4.79 9.12 10.08
C LYS A 47 4.59 7.72 10.68
N ILE A 48 4.50 6.70 9.83
CA ILE A 48 4.32 5.31 10.27
C ILE A 48 5.71 4.72 10.52
N SER A 49 6.10 4.66 11.79
CA SER A 49 7.49 4.46 12.18
C SER A 49 8.00 3.04 11.91
N PRO A 50 9.21 2.89 11.31
CA PRO A 50 9.89 1.60 11.22
C PRO A 50 10.32 1.05 12.59
N THR A 51 10.26 1.85 13.67
CA THR A 51 10.64 1.40 15.02
C THR A 51 9.58 0.52 15.69
N TRP A 52 8.36 0.46 15.17
CA TRP A 52 7.29 -0.35 15.78
C TRP A 52 7.27 -1.79 15.26
N HIS A 53 8.41 -2.30 14.81
CA HIS A 53 8.51 -3.57 14.10
C HIS A 53 7.61 -3.65 12.85
N LEU A 54 6.90 -2.59 12.45
CA LEU A 54 6.12 -2.56 11.23
C LEU A 54 7.04 -2.22 10.05
N LYS A 55 7.02 -3.06 9.01
CA LYS A 55 7.60 -2.74 7.71
C LYS A 55 6.50 -2.72 6.65
N HIS A 56 6.51 -1.69 5.82
CA HIS A 56 5.54 -1.52 4.75
C HIS A 56 6.18 -0.85 3.53
N CYS A 57 5.52 -0.99 2.39
CA CYS A 57 5.74 -0.13 1.24
C CYS A 57 4.52 -0.14 0.32
N LEU A 58 4.41 0.90 -0.50
CA LEU A 58 3.58 0.90 -1.69
C LEU A 58 4.50 0.79 -2.91
N SER A 59 4.29 -0.26 -3.69
CA SER A 59 5.00 -0.46 -4.95
C SER A 59 4.57 0.56 -5.99
N THR A 60 5.51 0.94 -6.85
CA THR A 60 5.26 1.75 -8.04
C THR A 60 5.23 0.84 -9.27
N ARG A 61 5.17 1.41 -10.48
CA ARG A 61 5.29 0.61 -11.72
C ARG A 61 6.73 0.26 -12.13
N ILE A 62 7.73 0.70 -11.36
CA ILE A 62 9.16 0.68 -11.75
C ILE A 62 9.92 -0.45 -11.06
N GLY A 63 10.67 -1.24 -11.84
CA GLY A 63 11.67 -2.21 -11.34
C GLY A 63 11.26 -3.69 -11.45
N GLY A 64 10.18 -3.98 -12.17
CA GLY A 64 9.69 -5.35 -12.34
C GLY A 64 10.13 -6.03 -13.62
N VAL A 65 9.44 -7.12 -13.98
CA VAL A 65 9.73 -7.98 -15.14
C VAL A 65 8.56 -8.10 -16.12
N SER A 66 7.41 -7.53 -15.80
CA SER A 66 6.23 -7.56 -16.66
C SER A 66 6.43 -6.67 -17.90
N SER A 67 5.64 -6.94 -18.95
CA SER A 67 5.74 -6.26 -20.25
C SER A 67 4.38 -5.76 -20.75
N GLY A 68 4.38 -5.03 -21.88
CA GLY A 68 3.16 -4.49 -22.48
C GLY A 68 2.40 -3.55 -21.52
N PRO A 69 1.07 -3.70 -21.37
CA PRO A 69 0.27 -2.86 -20.47
C PRO A 69 0.66 -3.01 -18.98
N PHE A 70 1.41 -4.05 -18.63
CA PHE A 70 1.84 -4.36 -17.26
C PHE A 70 3.28 -3.91 -16.97
N THR A 71 3.89 -3.13 -17.86
CA THR A 71 5.29 -2.70 -17.76
C THR A 71 5.50 -1.73 -16.57
N THR A 72 6.39 -2.00 -15.60
CA THR A 72 7.23 -3.21 -15.40
C THR A 72 6.88 -4.02 -14.14
N LEU A 73 6.47 -3.35 -13.04
CA LEU A 73 6.29 -3.97 -11.72
C LEU A 73 4.81 -4.22 -11.42
N ASN A 74 4.13 -5.01 -12.24
CA ASN A 74 2.76 -5.40 -11.95
C ASN A 74 2.70 -6.47 -10.84
N VAL A 75 1.99 -6.17 -9.74
CA VAL A 75 1.81 -7.10 -8.62
C VAL A 75 0.38 -7.67 -8.53
N GLY A 76 -0.51 -7.34 -9.48
CA GLY A 76 -1.87 -7.87 -9.57
C GLY A 76 -2.01 -8.95 -10.64
N ALA A 77 -2.72 -10.03 -10.34
CA ALA A 77 -2.82 -11.20 -11.22
C ALA A 77 -4.07 -11.26 -12.11
N GLU A 78 -5.10 -10.47 -11.80
CA GLU A 78 -6.46 -10.67 -12.34
C GLU A 78 -6.68 -10.16 -13.78
N LEU A 79 -5.67 -9.56 -14.42
CA LEU A 79 -5.85 -8.86 -15.71
C LEU A 79 -5.11 -9.47 -16.90
N GLY A 80 -4.58 -10.69 -16.77
CA GLY A 80 -3.97 -11.41 -17.89
C GLY A 80 -2.47 -11.19 -18.08
N ASP A 81 -1.78 -10.62 -17.10
CA ASP A 81 -0.31 -10.74 -17.02
C ASP A 81 0.08 -12.20 -16.68
N SER A 82 1.32 -12.56 -16.98
CA SER A 82 1.88 -13.86 -16.63
C SER A 82 1.94 -14.03 -15.11
N ILE A 83 1.41 -15.14 -14.61
CA ILE A 83 1.48 -15.48 -13.18
C ILE A 83 2.92 -15.54 -12.66
N ASN A 84 3.87 -15.96 -13.51
CA ASN A 84 5.29 -16.00 -13.18
C ASN A 84 5.87 -14.59 -13.05
N ASN A 85 5.48 -13.65 -13.92
CA ASN A 85 5.92 -12.25 -13.83
C ASN A 85 5.38 -11.61 -12.55
N VAL A 86 4.11 -11.83 -12.24
CA VAL A 86 3.48 -11.30 -11.01
C VAL A 86 4.12 -11.90 -9.77
N ALA A 87 4.40 -13.20 -9.76
CA ALA A 87 5.10 -13.86 -8.66
C ALA A 87 6.52 -13.31 -8.45
N GLU A 88 7.28 -13.12 -9.54
CA GLU A 88 8.62 -12.51 -9.49
C GLU A 88 8.56 -11.05 -9.01
N ASN A 89 7.63 -10.25 -9.50
CA ASN A 89 7.45 -8.86 -9.05
C ASN A 89 7.11 -8.79 -7.56
N ARG A 90 6.22 -9.66 -7.06
CA ARG A 90 5.89 -9.74 -5.62
C ARG A 90 7.10 -10.15 -4.79
N LYS A 91 7.85 -11.16 -5.24
CA LYS A 91 9.10 -11.60 -4.60
C LYS A 91 10.10 -10.45 -4.49
N ARG A 92 10.33 -9.71 -5.58
CA ARG A 92 11.22 -8.54 -5.60
C ARG A 92 10.82 -7.47 -4.59
N VAL A 93 9.52 -7.16 -4.49
CA VAL A 93 9.02 -6.19 -3.50
C VAL A 93 9.24 -6.72 -2.08
N CYS A 94 8.90 -7.98 -1.81
CA CYS A 94 9.13 -8.60 -0.50
C CYS A 94 10.61 -8.54 -0.10
N GLU A 95 11.52 -8.93 -0.99
CA GLU A 95 12.97 -8.86 -0.75
C GLU A 95 13.45 -7.43 -0.47
N ALA A 96 12.92 -6.43 -1.17
CA ALA A 96 13.28 -5.02 -0.98
C ALA A 96 12.86 -4.45 0.38
N ILE A 97 11.86 -5.03 1.04
CA ILE A 97 11.44 -4.65 2.40
C ILE A 97 11.77 -5.74 3.44
N GLU A 98 12.56 -6.75 3.07
CA GLU A 98 12.90 -7.91 3.89
C GLU A 98 11.67 -8.63 4.47
N ALA A 99 10.58 -8.63 3.71
CA ALA A 99 9.34 -9.31 4.06
C ALA A 99 9.40 -10.80 3.69
N PRO A 100 8.72 -11.67 4.45
CA PRO A 100 8.41 -13.01 4.01
C PRO A 100 7.65 -13.00 2.68
N ILE A 101 8.11 -13.82 1.74
CA ILE A 101 7.49 -14.00 0.41
C ILE A 101 6.10 -14.66 0.50
N ASN A 102 5.82 -15.43 1.57
CA ASN A 102 4.51 -16.01 1.82
C ASN A 102 3.52 -14.94 2.28
N LEU A 103 2.91 -14.28 1.30
CA LEU A 103 1.93 -13.23 1.53
C LEU A 103 0.48 -13.73 1.45
N VAL A 104 -0.40 -13.04 2.16
CA VAL A 104 -1.86 -13.16 2.07
C VAL A 104 -2.38 -12.00 1.24
N ALA A 105 -3.04 -12.31 0.14
CA ALA A 105 -3.70 -11.34 -0.72
C ALA A 105 -5.23 -11.46 -0.59
N MET A 106 -5.94 -10.41 -0.93
CA MET A 106 -7.40 -10.34 -0.92
C MET A 106 -7.98 -10.54 -2.33
N GLU A 107 -9.10 -11.26 -2.43
CA GLU A 107 -9.99 -11.24 -3.58
C GLU A 107 -10.90 -10.01 -3.46
N GLN A 108 -10.51 -8.92 -4.12
CA GLN A 108 -11.09 -7.59 -3.92
C GLN A 108 -12.40 -7.43 -4.69
N THR A 109 -13.52 -7.44 -3.97
CA THR A 109 -14.88 -7.34 -4.56
C THR A 109 -15.47 -5.93 -4.47
N HIS A 110 -14.68 -4.93 -4.04
CA HIS A 110 -15.12 -3.55 -3.80
C HIS A 110 -16.23 -3.45 -2.74
N SER A 111 -16.20 -4.37 -1.78
CA SER A 111 -17.04 -4.45 -0.60
C SER A 111 -16.51 -3.58 0.55
N ALA A 112 -17.10 -3.73 1.74
CA ALA A 112 -16.51 -3.31 3.01
C ALA A 112 -16.28 -4.50 3.95
N ASN A 113 -16.13 -5.70 3.38
CA ASN A 113 -15.90 -6.93 4.14
C ASN A 113 -14.46 -6.97 4.66
N VAL A 114 -14.32 -7.36 5.91
CA VAL A 114 -13.06 -7.42 6.64
C VAL A 114 -12.82 -8.87 7.05
N SER A 115 -11.61 -9.39 6.82
CA SER A 115 -11.20 -10.69 7.35
C SER A 115 -10.02 -10.56 8.31
N ILE A 116 -10.10 -11.31 9.40
CA ILE A 116 -9.04 -11.40 10.40
C ILE A 116 -8.24 -12.66 10.13
N ILE A 117 -6.95 -12.49 9.90
CA ILE A 117 -6.03 -13.60 9.70
C ILE A 117 -5.48 -14.03 11.05
N ARG A 118 -5.99 -15.17 11.53
CA ARG A 118 -5.66 -15.76 12.84
C ARG A 118 -4.62 -16.87 12.79
N ASP A 119 -4.31 -17.36 11.60
CA ASP A 119 -3.37 -18.46 11.39
C ASP A 119 -2.32 -18.08 10.35
N SER A 120 -1.05 -18.37 10.64
CA SER A 120 0.03 -18.24 9.67
C SER A 120 -0.14 -19.17 8.47
N ASP A 121 -0.90 -20.26 8.62
CA ASP A 121 -1.20 -21.22 7.56
C ASP A 121 -2.40 -20.81 6.68
N TYR A 122 -2.98 -19.62 6.94
CA TYR A 122 -4.05 -19.06 6.10
C TYR A 122 -3.66 -19.09 4.61
N PRO A 123 -4.60 -19.36 3.67
CA PRO A 123 -4.29 -19.46 2.25
C PRO A 123 -3.35 -18.35 1.75
N LYS A 124 -2.19 -18.78 1.26
CA LYS A 124 -1.17 -17.92 0.66
C LYS A 124 -1.32 -17.91 -0.85
N TRP A 125 -0.76 -16.88 -1.48
CA TRP A 125 -0.65 -16.80 -2.93
C TRP A 125 -0.16 -18.15 -3.53
N PRO A 126 -0.81 -18.71 -4.57
CA PRO A 126 -1.80 -18.10 -5.47
C PRO A 126 -3.23 -17.98 -4.95
N ASN A 127 -3.53 -18.50 -3.76
CA ASN A 127 -4.84 -18.32 -3.15
C ASN A 127 -4.99 -16.91 -2.54
N THR A 128 -6.24 -16.51 -2.36
CA THR A 128 -6.63 -15.22 -1.78
C THR A 128 -7.66 -15.42 -0.68
N ALA A 129 -7.73 -14.49 0.25
CA ALA A 129 -8.87 -14.36 1.15
C ALA A 129 -10.10 -13.99 0.30
N PRO A 130 -11.16 -14.81 0.28
CA PRO A 130 -12.27 -14.61 -0.65
C PRO A 130 -13.18 -13.46 -0.21
N ASN A 131 -13.70 -12.70 -1.19
CA ASN A 131 -14.73 -11.67 -1.01
C ASN A 131 -14.46 -10.65 0.13
N VAL A 132 -13.24 -10.10 0.16
CA VAL A 132 -12.83 -9.11 1.19
C VAL A 132 -12.06 -7.96 0.57
N ASP A 133 -12.17 -6.80 1.20
CA ASP A 133 -11.43 -5.59 0.81
C ASP A 133 -10.59 -5.05 1.96
N ALA A 134 -10.57 -5.73 3.11
CA ALA A 134 -9.65 -5.46 4.19
C ALA A 134 -9.18 -6.74 4.89
N LEU A 135 -7.91 -6.74 5.30
CA LEU A 135 -7.29 -7.81 6.06
C LEU A 135 -6.72 -7.24 7.36
N ILE A 136 -6.88 -7.95 8.47
CA ILE A 136 -6.37 -7.59 9.79
C ILE A 136 -5.56 -8.76 10.34
N THR A 137 -4.43 -8.50 10.99
CA THR A 137 -3.66 -9.53 11.71
C THR A 137 -2.79 -8.91 12.81
N ASN A 138 -2.51 -9.69 13.84
CA ASN A 138 -1.43 -9.43 14.80
C ASN A 138 -0.31 -10.50 14.70
N ILE A 139 -0.31 -11.29 13.63
CA ILE A 139 0.69 -12.33 13.39
C ILE A 139 1.97 -11.69 12.86
N LYS A 140 3.06 -11.90 13.57
CA LYS A 140 4.40 -11.51 13.13
C LYS A 140 4.86 -12.34 11.94
N SER A 141 5.70 -11.75 11.08
CA SER A 141 6.26 -12.37 9.88
C SER A 141 5.19 -12.86 8.88
N LEU A 142 4.05 -12.16 8.82
CA LEU A 142 2.99 -12.42 7.84
C LEU A 142 2.76 -11.19 6.97
N THR A 143 3.08 -11.31 5.68
CA THR A 143 2.93 -10.21 4.72
C THR A 143 1.50 -10.13 4.22
N LEU A 144 0.86 -8.97 4.37
CA LEU A 144 -0.43 -8.68 3.76
C LEU A 144 -0.22 -7.92 2.44
N LEU A 145 -1.06 -8.19 1.44
CA LEU A 145 -1.05 -7.53 0.14
C LEU A 145 -2.45 -7.06 -0.27
N ALA A 146 -2.57 -5.78 -0.60
CA ALA A 146 -3.70 -5.20 -1.32
C ALA A 146 -3.19 -4.57 -2.62
N VAL A 147 -3.97 -4.63 -3.70
CA VAL A 147 -3.55 -4.12 -5.02
C VAL A 147 -4.56 -3.14 -5.61
N ALA A 148 -4.09 -2.12 -6.31
CA ALA A 148 -4.96 -1.14 -6.95
C ALA A 148 -4.30 -0.42 -8.13
N ALA A 149 -5.14 0.05 -9.03
CA ALA A 149 -4.83 1.13 -9.96
C ALA A 149 -5.99 2.12 -9.87
N ASP A 150 -5.77 3.22 -9.15
CA ASP A 150 -6.71 4.30 -8.78
C ASP A 150 -7.45 4.18 -7.44
N CYS A 151 -7.95 3.00 -7.07
CA CYS A 151 -8.52 2.81 -5.73
C CYS A 151 -7.46 3.07 -4.63
N SER A 152 -7.91 3.55 -3.48
CA SER A 152 -7.01 3.79 -2.35
C SER A 152 -6.54 2.46 -1.75
N LEU A 153 -5.25 2.39 -1.41
CA LEU A 153 -4.67 1.34 -0.59
C LEU A 153 -4.23 1.96 0.72
N SER A 154 -4.66 1.41 1.84
CA SER A 154 -4.52 2.07 3.14
C SER A 154 -4.04 1.12 4.20
N LEU A 155 -3.17 1.61 5.07
CA LEU A 155 -2.58 0.87 6.16
C LEU A 155 -3.12 1.43 7.47
N PHE A 156 -3.47 0.55 8.40
CA PHE A 156 -3.85 0.87 9.76
C PHE A 156 -2.92 0.10 10.67
N PHE A 157 -2.36 0.77 11.68
CA PHE A 157 -1.50 0.11 12.63
C PHE A 157 -1.77 0.59 14.04
N ASP A 158 -2.06 -0.36 14.92
CA ASP A 158 -2.13 -0.18 16.35
C ASP A 158 -0.79 -0.62 16.98
N PRO A 159 0.07 0.32 17.39
CA PRO A 159 1.35 0.00 18.00
C PRO A 159 1.23 -0.53 19.45
N LYS A 160 0.07 -0.38 20.10
CA LYS A 160 -0.12 -0.86 21.49
C LYS A 160 -0.42 -2.36 21.51
N HIS A 161 -1.12 -2.85 20.49
CA HIS A 161 -1.56 -4.24 20.40
C HIS A 161 -0.86 -5.04 19.28
N ASP A 162 0.10 -4.43 18.57
CA ASP A 162 0.76 -4.98 17.39
C ASP A 162 -0.26 -5.48 16.35
N VAL A 163 -1.24 -4.65 16.00
CA VAL A 163 -2.29 -5.02 15.03
C VAL A 163 -2.08 -4.24 13.74
N LEU A 164 -1.89 -4.98 12.65
CA LEU A 164 -1.80 -4.46 11.30
C LEU A 164 -3.11 -4.72 10.56
N ALA A 165 -3.65 -3.70 9.91
CA ALA A 165 -4.64 -3.87 8.86
C ALA A 165 -4.21 -3.20 7.56
N ILE A 166 -4.67 -3.77 6.44
CA ILE A 166 -4.65 -3.10 5.15
C ILE A 166 -6.04 -3.12 4.53
N ALA A 167 -6.39 -2.07 3.79
CA ALA A 167 -7.68 -1.93 3.12
C ALA A 167 -7.53 -1.42 1.69
N HIS A 168 -8.34 -1.99 0.80
CA HIS A 168 -8.60 -1.50 -0.55
C HIS A 168 -9.93 -0.73 -0.55
N SER A 169 -9.92 0.50 -1.07
CA SER A 169 -11.15 1.29 -1.17
C SER A 169 -11.26 2.02 -2.50
N GLY A 170 -12.11 1.48 -3.37
CA GLY A 170 -12.73 2.23 -4.45
C GLY A 170 -13.96 3.00 -3.97
N TRP A 171 -14.69 3.64 -4.88
CA TRP A 171 -15.87 4.43 -4.50
C TRP A 171 -16.97 3.58 -3.83
N ARG A 172 -17.11 2.30 -4.19
CA ARG A 172 -18.10 1.40 -3.57
C ARG A 172 -17.74 1.10 -2.11
N GLY A 173 -16.50 0.69 -1.83
CA GLY A 173 -16.02 0.47 -0.46
C GLY A 173 -16.08 1.74 0.39
N ALA A 174 -15.78 2.90 -0.21
CA ALA A 174 -15.96 4.19 0.44
C ALA A 174 -17.43 4.46 0.81
N LEU A 175 -18.39 4.22 -0.09
CA LEU A 175 -19.81 4.33 0.25
C LEU A 175 -20.22 3.34 1.36
N LEU A 176 -19.63 2.15 1.40
CA LEU A 176 -19.93 1.13 2.40
C LEU A 176 -19.20 1.34 3.75
N ASN A 177 -18.54 2.48 3.94
CA ASN A 177 -17.81 2.82 5.16
C ASN A 177 -16.73 1.79 5.56
N ILE A 178 -15.90 1.37 4.60
CA ILE A 178 -14.88 0.36 4.83
C ILE A 178 -13.89 0.73 5.95
N TYR A 179 -13.47 1.99 6.08
CA TYR A 179 -12.55 2.37 7.16
C TYR A 179 -13.21 2.24 8.54
N GLY A 180 -14.49 2.62 8.64
CA GLY A 180 -15.26 2.35 9.84
C GLY A 180 -15.37 0.85 10.13
N SER A 181 -15.55 0.01 9.11
CA SER A 181 -15.56 -1.44 9.28
C SER A 181 -14.23 -1.97 9.81
N VAL A 182 -13.09 -1.53 9.25
CA VAL A 182 -11.75 -1.93 9.75
C VAL A 182 -11.57 -1.55 11.21
N LEU A 183 -11.80 -0.27 11.56
CA LEU A 183 -11.59 0.22 12.91
C LEU A 183 -12.52 -0.44 13.92
N ARG A 184 -13.80 -0.64 13.59
CA ARG A 184 -14.72 -1.40 14.44
C ARG A 184 -14.25 -2.83 14.66
N THR A 185 -13.78 -3.52 13.63
CA THR A 185 -13.24 -4.89 13.77
C THR A 185 -11.97 -4.89 14.63
N MET A 186 -11.05 -3.93 14.44
CA MET A 186 -9.86 -3.80 15.30
C MET A 186 -10.25 -3.59 16.78
N THR A 187 -11.18 -2.67 17.06
CA THR A 187 -11.67 -2.41 18.43
C THR A 187 -12.31 -3.65 19.04
N LEU A 188 -13.21 -4.33 18.32
CA LEU A 188 -13.93 -5.48 18.87
C LEU A 188 -13.02 -6.70 19.14
N GLU A 189 -11.97 -6.88 18.34
CA GLU A 189 -11.20 -8.13 18.32
C GLU A 189 -9.85 -8.02 19.02
N TYR A 190 -9.33 -6.80 19.16
CA TYR A 190 -8.01 -6.53 19.71
C TYR A 190 -8.00 -5.43 20.77
N ASP A 191 -9.18 -4.91 21.16
CA ASP A 191 -9.31 -3.78 22.09
C ASP A 191 -8.58 -2.51 21.59
N THR A 192 -8.41 -2.39 20.27
CA THR A 192 -7.80 -1.22 19.64
C THR A 192 -8.62 0.02 19.92
N ASN A 193 -7.97 1.05 20.46
CA ASN A 193 -8.51 2.40 20.52
C ASN A 193 -8.17 3.16 19.22
N PRO A 194 -9.15 3.62 18.43
CA PRO A 194 -8.90 4.35 17.18
C PRO A 194 -7.98 5.57 17.30
N GLU A 195 -7.98 6.26 18.45
CA GLU A 195 -7.10 7.42 18.69
C GLU A 195 -5.62 7.04 18.70
N ASP A 196 -5.29 5.78 19.00
CA ASP A 196 -3.93 5.25 19.03
C ASP A 196 -3.50 4.66 17.68
N VAL A 197 -4.41 4.51 16.73
CA VAL A 197 -4.15 3.92 15.42
C VAL A 197 -3.48 4.94 14.49
N TYR A 198 -2.40 4.52 13.85
CA TYR A 198 -1.77 5.24 12.76
C TYR A 198 -2.34 4.78 11.43
N VAL A 199 -2.84 5.72 10.62
CA VAL A 199 -3.47 5.43 9.34
C VAL A 199 -2.75 6.13 8.20
N GLY A 200 -2.31 5.34 7.23
CA GLY A 200 -1.72 5.82 5.98
C GLY A 200 -2.69 5.63 4.82
N ILE A 201 -3.06 6.72 4.14
CA ILE A 201 -3.86 6.70 2.91
C ILE A 201 -2.91 6.84 1.71
N GLY A 202 -2.71 5.74 0.97
CA GLY A 202 -1.78 5.66 -0.15
C GLY A 202 -2.19 6.49 -1.38
N PRO A 203 -1.40 6.44 -2.47
CA PRO A 203 -1.76 7.08 -3.72
C PRO A 203 -3.10 6.58 -4.25
N THR A 204 -3.94 7.52 -4.67
CA THR A 204 -5.27 7.24 -5.23
C THR A 204 -5.60 8.27 -6.29
N ILE A 205 -6.59 8.00 -7.12
CA ILE A 205 -7.01 8.95 -8.14
C ILE A 205 -7.57 10.22 -7.48
N SER A 206 -7.03 11.38 -7.88
CA SER A 206 -7.50 12.66 -7.37
C SER A 206 -8.75 13.14 -8.09
N SER A 207 -9.47 14.06 -7.46
CA SER A 207 -10.64 14.71 -8.06
C SER A 207 -10.34 15.46 -9.37
N SER A 208 -9.08 15.75 -9.71
CA SER A 208 -8.74 16.29 -11.02
C SER A 208 -9.03 15.31 -12.17
N TYR A 209 -9.00 14.01 -11.90
CA TYR A 209 -9.13 12.94 -12.91
C TYR A 209 -10.35 12.04 -12.69
N TYR A 210 -10.99 12.11 -11.51
CA TYR A 210 -12.05 11.17 -11.13
C TYR A 210 -13.47 11.66 -11.45
N ASN A 211 -13.79 11.86 -12.74
CA ASN A 211 -15.19 12.12 -13.12
C ASN A 211 -16.07 10.89 -12.83
N VAL A 212 -17.27 11.14 -12.32
CA VAL A 212 -18.27 10.14 -11.94
C VAL A 212 -19.66 10.55 -12.40
N GLU A 213 -20.54 9.57 -12.53
CA GLU A 213 -21.95 9.79 -12.82
C GLU A 213 -22.67 10.44 -11.64
N GLU A 214 -23.71 11.24 -11.93
CA GLU A 214 -24.53 11.90 -10.91
C GLU A 214 -25.15 10.92 -9.92
N THR A 215 -25.44 9.69 -10.35
CA THR A 215 -25.99 8.63 -9.49
C THR A 215 -25.10 8.32 -8.28
N ILE A 216 -23.78 8.46 -8.40
CA ILE A 216 -22.84 8.29 -7.27
C ILE A 216 -22.97 9.47 -6.30
N ILE A 217 -23.15 10.68 -6.82
CA ILE A 217 -23.33 11.89 -6.01
C ILE A 217 -24.66 11.87 -5.26
N SER A 218 -25.72 11.42 -5.91
CA SER A 218 -27.04 11.25 -5.27
C SER A 218 -26.97 10.27 -4.11
N LYS A 219 -26.20 9.18 -4.23
CA LYS A 219 -25.96 8.26 -3.10
C LYS A 219 -25.24 8.95 -1.94
N LEU A 220 -24.20 9.75 -2.22
CA LEU A 220 -23.50 10.51 -1.17
C LEU A 220 -24.44 11.50 -0.46
N ARG A 221 -25.29 12.21 -1.20
CA ARG A 221 -26.28 13.15 -0.63
C ARG A 221 -27.36 12.47 0.20
N GLN A 222 -27.69 11.22 -0.11
CA GLN A 222 -28.64 10.43 0.70
C GLN A 222 -27.99 9.93 2.00
N MET A 223 -26.69 9.62 1.96
CA MET A 223 -25.96 9.04 3.08
C MET A 223 -25.43 10.08 4.07
N TYR A 224 -25.14 11.29 3.60
CA TYR A 224 -24.49 12.33 4.40
C TYR A 224 -25.25 13.65 4.32
N PRO A 225 -25.31 14.44 5.42
CA PRO A 225 -25.78 15.81 5.38
C PRO A 225 -25.12 16.64 4.28
N GLU A 226 -25.83 17.64 3.76
CA GLU A 226 -25.32 18.50 2.68
C GLU A 226 -24.00 19.20 3.07
N SER A 227 -23.88 19.63 4.33
CA SER A 227 -22.67 20.26 4.89
C SER A 227 -21.42 19.36 4.82
N ILE A 228 -21.61 18.05 4.73
CA ILE A 228 -20.54 17.05 4.63
C ILE A 228 -20.40 16.59 3.18
N SER A 229 -21.49 16.18 2.54
CA SER A 229 -21.46 15.56 1.20
C SER A 229 -20.89 16.48 0.12
N THR A 230 -21.09 17.80 0.22
CA THR A 230 -20.53 18.79 -0.71
C THR A 230 -19.00 18.82 -0.71
N ASN A 231 -18.35 18.40 0.38
CA ASN A 231 -16.89 18.27 0.44
C ASN A 231 -16.36 17.05 -0.33
N PHE A 232 -17.22 16.10 -0.71
CA PHE A 232 -16.81 14.84 -1.35
C PHE A 232 -16.71 14.93 -2.87
N TYR A 233 -17.07 16.05 -3.48
CA TYR A 233 -16.99 16.21 -4.92
C TYR A 233 -16.75 17.66 -5.35
N THR A 234 -16.51 17.84 -6.65
CA THR A 234 -16.51 19.15 -7.30
C THR A 234 -17.41 19.08 -8.51
N LEU A 235 -18.17 20.15 -8.78
CA LEU A 235 -18.90 20.31 -10.03
C LEU A 235 -18.10 21.21 -10.95
N ARG A 236 -17.69 20.70 -12.11
CA ARG A 236 -16.97 21.47 -13.14
C ARG A 236 -17.58 21.17 -14.51
N ASN A 237 -18.01 22.22 -15.21
CA ASN A 237 -18.59 22.10 -16.55
C ASN A 237 -19.72 21.05 -16.63
N GLY A 238 -20.63 21.04 -15.65
CA GLY A 238 -21.74 20.09 -15.57
C GLY A 238 -21.35 18.64 -15.23
N LYS A 239 -20.07 18.37 -14.93
CA LYS A 239 -19.59 17.03 -14.54
C LYS A 239 -19.15 17.00 -13.09
N TYR A 240 -19.47 15.90 -12.41
CA TYR A 240 -19.05 15.65 -11.05
C TYR A 240 -17.70 14.95 -11.00
N PHE A 241 -16.86 15.40 -10.08
CA PHE A 241 -15.56 14.80 -9.82
C PHE A 241 -15.41 14.43 -8.36
N LEU A 242 -15.18 13.15 -8.09
CA LEU A 242 -15.16 12.60 -6.75
C LEU A 242 -13.83 12.93 -6.03
N ARG A 243 -13.92 13.36 -4.77
CA ARG A 243 -12.80 13.44 -3.83
C ARG A 243 -12.86 12.25 -2.89
N ILE A 244 -12.42 11.08 -3.37
CA ILE A 244 -12.48 9.83 -2.60
C ILE A 244 -11.72 9.93 -1.27
N THR A 245 -10.56 10.59 -1.28
CA THR A 245 -9.75 10.84 -0.08
C THR A 245 -10.54 11.58 1.00
N SER A 246 -11.36 12.57 0.64
CA SER A 246 -12.17 13.33 1.60
C SER A 246 -13.27 12.46 2.25
N ILE A 247 -13.82 11.48 1.52
CA ILE A 247 -14.76 10.51 2.11
C ILE A 247 -14.04 9.62 3.13
N LEU A 248 -12.85 9.14 2.76
CA LEU A 248 -12.03 8.27 3.60
C LEU A 248 -11.54 8.98 4.86
N GLU A 249 -11.03 10.22 4.74
CA GLU A 249 -10.62 11.06 5.86
C GLU A 249 -11.81 11.37 6.78
N HIS A 250 -13.00 11.61 6.23
CA HIS A 250 -14.20 11.79 7.04
C HIS A 250 -14.53 10.54 7.87
N GLN A 251 -14.42 9.33 7.28
CA GLN A 251 -14.63 8.08 8.03
C GLN A 251 -13.66 7.93 9.19
N LEU A 252 -12.39 8.32 9.00
CA LEU A 252 -11.40 8.33 10.09
C LEU A 252 -11.77 9.34 11.19
N SER A 253 -12.22 10.54 10.80
CA SER A 253 -12.63 11.58 11.75
C SER A 253 -13.83 11.16 12.60
N GLU A 254 -14.81 10.46 12.01
CA GLU A 254 -15.97 9.92 12.73
C GLU A 254 -15.58 8.85 13.76
N GLN A 255 -14.48 8.14 13.51
CA GLN A 255 -13.90 7.17 14.45
C GLN A 255 -12.87 7.82 15.39
N ARG A 256 -12.65 9.13 15.32
CA ARG A 256 -11.68 9.89 16.15
C ARG A 256 -10.23 9.49 15.94
N VAL A 257 -9.87 8.93 14.80
CA VAL A 257 -8.46 8.68 14.47
C VAL A 257 -7.74 10.02 14.34
N THR A 258 -6.65 10.19 15.08
CA THR A 258 -5.88 11.45 15.11
C THR A 258 -4.59 11.38 14.29
N ASN A 259 -4.02 10.18 14.12
CA ASN A 259 -2.73 9.96 13.47
C ASN A 259 -2.90 9.56 12.00
N VAL A 260 -3.24 10.54 11.16
CA VAL A 260 -3.45 10.31 9.72
C VAL A 260 -2.31 10.89 8.86
N GLU A 261 -1.90 10.11 7.87
CA GLU A 261 -1.01 10.50 6.80
C GLU A 261 -1.64 10.21 5.43
N THR A 262 -1.93 11.25 4.66
CA THR A 262 -2.46 11.14 3.31
C THR A 262 -1.37 11.42 2.29
N SER A 263 -1.16 10.52 1.34
CA SER A 263 -0.06 10.61 0.38
C SER A 263 -0.08 11.88 -0.49
N GLY A 264 -1.27 12.37 -0.85
CA GLY A 264 -1.45 13.48 -1.79
C GLY A 264 -1.07 13.15 -3.25
N ILE A 265 -0.63 11.92 -3.55
CA ILE A 265 -0.17 11.51 -4.89
C ILE A 265 -1.37 11.01 -5.71
N CYS A 266 -1.55 11.59 -6.90
CA CYS A 266 -2.56 11.15 -7.86
C CYS A 266 -2.02 10.03 -8.76
N THR A 267 -2.65 8.85 -8.77
CA THR A 267 -2.30 7.73 -9.66
C THR A 267 -2.42 8.13 -11.14
N ALA A 268 -3.55 8.70 -11.53
CA ALA A 268 -3.83 9.14 -12.90
C ALA A 268 -2.89 10.27 -13.35
N GLY A 269 -2.54 11.18 -12.43
CA GLY A 269 -1.64 12.31 -12.68
C GLY A 269 -0.15 11.99 -12.57
N SER A 270 0.23 10.73 -12.25
CA SER A 270 1.63 10.31 -12.09
C SER A 270 1.97 9.12 -13.01
N PRO A 271 1.87 9.28 -14.35
CA PRO A 271 1.98 8.16 -15.30
C PRO A 271 3.33 7.45 -15.27
N ASP A 272 4.41 8.18 -14.99
CA ASP A 272 5.77 7.64 -14.92
C ASP A 272 6.02 6.83 -13.64
N LEU A 273 5.15 6.98 -12.64
CA LEU A 273 5.32 6.37 -11.31
C LEU A 273 4.28 5.29 -11.02
N LEU A 274 3.01 5.49 -11.37
CA LEU A 274 1.91 4.64 -10.89
C LEU A 274 1.02 4.17 -12.03
N TYR A 275 0.55 2.93 -11.95
CA TYR A 275 -0.53 2.44 -12.80
C TYR A 275 -1.84 3.16 -12.49
N SER A 276 -2.65 3.40 -13.53
CA SER A 276 -3.98 4.02 -13.40
C SER A 276 -4.94 3.40 -14.40
N HIS A 277 -6.00 2.77 -13.90
CA HIS A 277 -7.03 2.16 -14.73
C HIS A 277 -7.82 3.23 -15.51
N ARG A 278 -8.13 4.37 -14.89
CA ARG A 278 -8.79 5.52 -15.51
C ARG A 278 -8.01 6.05 -16.71
N ARG A 279 -6.68 6.08 -16.62
CA ARG A 279 -5.82 6.58 -17.69
C ARG A 279 -5.61 5.55 -18.80
N GLU A 280 -5.36 4.30 -18.43
CA GLU A 280 -4.79 3.30 -19.35
C GLU A 280 -5.77 2.18 -19.72
N GLY A 281 -6.88 2.01 -19.00
CA GLY A 281 -7.78 0.88 -19.15
C GLY A 281 -7.11 -0.41 -18.68
N LEU A 282 -6.63 -1.21 -19.64
CA LEU A 282 -5.85 -2.42 -19.33
C LEU A 282 -4.45 -2.01 -18.87
N THR A 283 -4.14 -2.27 -17.60
CA THR A 283 -2.87 -1.89 -16.98
C THR A 283 -2.58 -2.75 -15.76
N GLY A 284 -1.34 -2.67 -15.24
CA GLY A 284 -0.93 -3.33 -14.02
C GLY A 284 -1.64 -2.83 -12.75
N ARG A 285 -1.21 -3.36 -11.61
CA ARG A 285 -1.62 -2.89 -10.29
C ARG A 285 -0.41 -2.51 -9.47
N ASN A 286 -0.51 -1.36 -8.80
CA ASN A 286 0.33 -1.02 -7.67
C ASN A 286 -0.12 -1.86 -6.46
N GLY A 287 0.71 -2.01 -5.44
CA GLY A 287 0.35 -2.80 -4.26
C GLY A 287 0.93 -2.26 -2.97
N LEU A 288 0.15 -2.37 -1.90
CA LEU A 288 0.53 -2.10 -0.52
C LEU A 288 0.93 -3.43 0.11
N PHE A 289 2.19 -3.51 0.52
CA PHE A 289 2.77 -4.64 1.25
C PHE A 289 3.05 -4.18 2.66
N ALA A 290 2.62 -4.96 3.65
CA ALA A 290 2.90 -4.64 5.05
C ALA A 290 2.99 -5.92 5.89
N PHE A 291 3.87 -5.91 6.89
CA PHE A 291 3.98 -6.98 7.87
C PHE A 291 4.58 -6.49 9.18
N ILE A 292 4.29 -7.21 10.27
CA ILE A 292 4.91 -7.00 11.57
C ILE A 292 6.16 -7.88 11.64
N ALA A 293 7.35 -7.30 11.73
CA ALA A 293 8.62 -7.98 11.93
C ALA A 293 8.70 -8.65 13.31
N ARG A 294 9.69 -9.52 13.49
CA ARG A 294 9.91 -10.22 14.77
C ARG A 294 10.35 -9.27 15.87
#